data_AF-A0A539ECJ7-F1
#
_entry.id   AF-A0A539ECJ7-F1
#
_cell.length_a   1.000
_cell.length_b   1.000
_cell.length_c   1.000
_cell.angle_alpha   90.00
_cell.angle_beta   90.00
_cell.angle_gamma   90.00
#
_symmetry.space_group_name_H-M   'P 1'
#
loop_
_entity.id
_entity.type
_entity.pdbx_description
1 polymer ?
#
loop_
_entity_poly.entity_id
_entity_poly.type
_entity_poly.pdbx_seq_one_letter_code
_entity_poly.pdbx_strand_id
1 'polypeptide(L)'
;MSAPDIVAVKEYLLDLQRRICDELTEEDGGTTFIADSWQRAEGGGGTSRVLENGSAFEKAGVNFSHVYGQGLPVSATAHRPELAGRRFQALGVSLVIHPHNPYAPTSHANVRFFIAEKEGAPPVWWFGGGFDLTPYYGREADCEHWHRTAREACEPFGRDVYPRFKKWCDDYFFLKHRNEPRGIGGLFFDDLNEWGFERSFAFMRSVGDAYIKAYRPIVARRKNTPFGEVERDFQLYRRGRYVEFNLVYDRGTLFGLQTGGRTESILMSLPPLVKWRYDWRPTAGTAEAELYEKYLQPRDCPTPSYIASPS
;
A
#
# COMPACT_ATOMS: atom_id res chain seq x y z
N MET A 1 -18.64 -11.51 -21.28
CA MET A 1 -17.99 -10.96 -20.07
C MET A 1 -19.12 -10.54 -19.13
N SER A 2 -19.06 -10.88 -17.85
CA SER A 2 -20.06 -10.44 -16.88
C SER A 2 -20.01 -8.91 -16.76
N ALA A 3 -21.17 -8.29 -16.52
CA ALA A 3 -21.24 -6.88 -16.20
C ALA A 3 -20.53 -6.64 -14.85
N PRO A 4 -19.83 -5.50 -14.66
CA PRO A 4 -19.19 -5.21 -13.38
C PRO A 4 -20.20 -5.13 -12.23
N ASP A 5 -19.95 -5.89 -11.17
CA ASP A 5 -20.76 -5.91 -9.96
C ASP A 5 -20.11 -5.05 -8.86
N ILE A 6 -20.46 -3.77 -8.83
CA ILE A 6 -19.92 -2.83 -7.85
C ILE A 6 -20.38 -3.13 -6.41
N VAL A 7 -21.53 -3.78 -6.24
CA VAL A 7 -22.08 -4.13 -4.92
C VAL A 7 -21.20 -5.19 -4.28
N ALA A 8 -20.87 -6.24 -5.02
CA ALA A 8 -19.96 -7.28 -4.57
C ALA A 8 -18.55 -6.72 -4.22
N VAL A 9 -18.03 -5.78 -5.02
CA VAL A 9 -16.76 -5.11 -4.69
C VAL A 9 -16.86 -4.34 -3.39
N LYS A 10 -17.93 -3.57 -3.19
CA LYS A 10 -18.14 -2.77 -1.98
C LYS A 10 -18.22 -3.63 -0.73
N GLU A 11 -18.99 -4.71 -0.78
CA GLU A 11 -19.15 -5.64 0.34
C GLU A 11 -17.81 -6.27 0.73
N TYR A 12 -17.03 -6.73 -0.26
CA TYR A 12 -15.69 -7.25 -0.01
C TYR A 12 -14.76 -6.20 0.63
N LEU A 13 -14.75 -4.97 0.13
CA LEU A 13 -13.86 -3.92 0.64
C LEU A 13 -14.19 -3.52 2.09
N LEU A 14 -15.47 -3.45 2.44
CA LEU A 14 -15.92 -3.19 3.82
C LEU A 14 -15.52 -4.34 4.76
N ASP A 15 -15.70 -5.59 4.32
CA ASP A 15 -15.25 -6.77 5.06
C ASP A 15 -13.72 -6.79 5.23
N LEU A 16 -12.97 -6.49 4.16
CA LEU A 16 -11.52 -6.43 4.19
C LEU A 16 -11.01 -5.39 5.19
N GLN A 17 -11.56 -4.17 5.18
CA GLN A 17 -11.21 -3.14 6.16
C GLN A 17 -11.42 -3.64 7.58
N ARG A 18 -12.58 -4.25 7.86
CA ARG A 18 -12.89 -4.79 9.18
C ARG A 18 -11.88 -5.86 9.60
N ARG A 19 -11.67 -6.90 8.78
CA ARG A 19 -10.74 -8.00 9.08
C ARG A 19 -9.32 -7.50 9.35
N ILE A 20 -8.82 -6.56 8.55
CA ILE A 20 -7.48 -5.99 8.76
C ILE A 20 -7.42 -5.23 10.09
N CYS A 21 -8.43 -4.42 10.41
CA CYS A 21 -8.47 -3.72 11.69
C CYS A 21 -8.52 -4.67 12.89
N ASP A 22 -9.29 -5.77 12.79
CA ASP A 22 -9.42 -6.75 13.87
C ASP A 22 -8.07 -7.44 14.12
N GLU A 23 -7.43 -7.94 13.05
CA GLU A 23 -6.11 -8.58 13.10
C GLU A 23 -5.01 -7.65 13.67
N LEU A 24 -5.03 -6.36 13.30
CA LEU A 24 -4.10 -5.38 13.84
C LEU A 24 -4.42 -5.01 15.30
N THR A 25 -5.69 -4.95 15.69
CA THR A 25 -6.09 -4.71 17.08
C THR A 25 -5.59 -5.83 18.00
N GLU A 26 -5.72 -7.08 17.56
CA GLU A 26 -5.16 -8.24 18.26
C GLU A 26 -3.63 -8.15 18.37
N GLU A 27 -2.96 -7.81 17.28
CA GLU A 27 -1.50 -7.72 17.24
C GLU A 27 -0.96 -6.59 18.15
N ASP A 28 -1.71 -5.50 18.29
CA ASP A 28 -1.40 -4.37 19.18
C ASP A 28 -1.69 -4.66 20.67
N GLY A 29 -2.35 -5.77 21.00
CA GLY A 29 -2.73 -6.08 22.38
C GLY A 29 -4.01 -5.40 22.86
N GLY A 30 -4.88 -4.98 21.94
CA GLY A 30 -6.25 -4.55 22.24
C GLY A 30 -6.57 -3.07 22.03
N THR A 31 -5.61 -2.23 21.61
CA THR A 31 -5.90 -0.85 21.23
C THR A 31 -6.79 -0.83 19.99
N THR A 32 -7.98 -0.24 20.11
CA THR A 32 -8.97 -0.25 19.03
C THR A 32 -8.83 0.94 18.09
N PHE A 33 -9.12 0.72 16.81
CA PHE A 33 -9.25 1.80 15.83
C PHE A 33 -10.44 2.72 16.16
N ILE A 34 -10.22 4.02 16.11
CA ILE A 34 -11.27 5.04 16.10
C ILE A 34 -11.83 5.11 14.68
N ALA A 35 -13.14 4.96 14.54
CA ALA A 35 -13.84 5.05 13.26
C ALA A 35 -14.43 6.45 13.08
N ASP A 36 -14.12 7.08 11.94
CA ASP A 36 -14.69 8.36 11.51
C ASP A 36 -15.38 8.18 10.15
N SER A 37 -16.71 8.29 10.15
CA SER A 37 -17.52 8.17 8.93
C SER A 37 -17.88 9.54 8.39
N TRP A 38 -17.67 9.74 7.10
CA TRP A 38 -17.82 11.04 6.46
C TRP A 38 -18.51 10.92 5.10
N GLN A 39 -19.10 12.02 4.65
CA GLN A 39 -19.78 12.14 3.36
C GLN A 39 -19.15 13.26 2.54
N ARG A 40 -19.19 13.12 1.21
CA ARG A 40 -18.78 14.15 0.25
C ARG A 40 -20.02 14.85 -0.30
N ALA A 41 -19.98 16.18 -0.34
CA ALA A 41 -21.08 16.98 -0.91
C ALA A 41 -21.37 16.62 -2.38
N GLU A 42 -20.35 16.24 -3.14
CA GLU A 42 -20.46 15.82 -4.55
C GLU A 42 -21.03 14.41 -4.75
N GLY A 43 -21.08 13.59 -3.68
CA GLY A 43 -21.53 12.21 -3.75
C GLY A 43 -20.56 11.22 -3.10
N GLY A 44 -21.14 10.31 -2.32
CA GLY A 44 -20.43 9.23 -1.65
C GLY A 44 -19.82 9.65 -0.31
N GLY A 45 -18.77 8.96 0.10
CA GLY A 45 -18.17 9.13 1.42
C GLY A 45 -17.17 8.03 1.74
N GLY A 46 -16.93 7.81 3.01
CA GLY A 46 -16.04 6.76 3.48
C GLY A 46 -16.04 6.60 4.99
N THR A 47 -15.26 5.62 5.44
CA THR A 47 -14.98 5.38 6.85
C THR A 47 -13.47 5.31 7.01
N SER A 48 -12.91 6.31 7.67
CA SER A 48 -11.52 6.30 8.10
C SER A 48 -11.43 5.53 9.41
N ARG A 49 -10.49 4.59 9.54
CA ARG A 49 -10.19 3.94 10.81
C ARG A 49 -8.76 4.25 11.19
N VAL A 50 -8.53 4.87 12.34
CA VAL A 50 -7.20 5.28 12.80
C VAL A 50 -6.92 4.75 14.20
N LEU A 51 -5.74 4.17 14.40
CA LEU A 51 -5.18 3.77 15.69
C LEU A 51 -3.91 4.58 15.89
N GLU A 52 -3.79 5.24 17.04
CA GLU A 52 -2.62 6.02 17.43
C GLU A 52 -2.19 5.63 18.84
N ASN A 53 -0.89 5.73 19.12
CA ASN A 53 -0.30 5.42 20.42
C ASN A 53 -0.60 3.99 20.91
N GLY A 54 -0.64 3.02 19.99
CA GLY A 54 -0.72 1.60 20.31
C GLY A 54 0.62 1.03 20.79
N SER A 55 0.57 -0.19 21.31
CA SER A 55 1.77 -0.85 21.87
C SER A 55 2.72 -1.36 20.78
N ALA A 56 2.17 -1.89 19.69
CA ALA A 56 2.92 -2.35 18.51
C ALA A 56 2.92 -1.27 17.42
N PHE A 57 1.81 -0.56 17.25
CA PHE A 57 1.61 0.43 16.20
C PHE A 57 1.56 1.85 16.79
N GLU A 58 2.56 2.65 16.45
CA GLU A 58 2.59 4.05 16.86
C GLU A 58 1.51 4.85 16.13
N LYS A 59 1.28 4.53 14.86
CA LYS A 59 0.18 5.03 14.05
C LYS A 59 -0.21 4.01 12.99
N ALA A 60 -1.49 3.73 12.86
CA ALA A 60 -2.03 2.86 11.83
C ALA A 60 -3.33 3.47 11.31
N GLY A 61 -3.53 3.48 10.00
CA GLY A 61 -4.85 3.78 9.47
C GLY A 61 -5.23 2.91 8.30
N VAL A 62 -6.52 2.58 8.25
CA VAL A 62 -7.15 1.71 7.28
C VAL A 62 -8.42 2.40 6.81
N ASN A 63 -8.36 3.03 5.63
CA ASN A 63 -9.42 3.89 5.14
C ASN A 63 -10.20 3.18 4.04
N PHE A 64 -11.52 3.15 4.19
CA PHE A 64 -12.45 2.80 3.13
C PHE A 64 -13.05 4.09 2.55
N SER A 65 -13.22 4.12 1.22
CA SER A 65 -13.98 5.17 0.55
C SER A 65 -14.81 4.58 -0.59
N HIS A 66 -15.96 5.18 -0.84
CA HIS A 66 -16.78 5.00 -2.05
C HIS A 66 -17.31 6.36 -2.45
N VAL A 67 -16.67 6.97 -3.46
CA VAL A 67 -17.00 8.29 -3.99
C VAL A 67 -17.58 8.17 -5.38
N TYR A 68 -18.48 9.07 -5.73
CA TYR A 68 -19.11 9.09 -7.05
C TYR A 68 -19.47 10.52 -7.44
N GLY A 69 -19.59 10.77 -8.75
CA GLY A 69 -19.87 12.09 -9.28
C GLY A 69 -20.35 12.06 -10.73
N GLN A 70 -20.86 13.20 -11.21
CA GLN A 70 -21.42 13.33 -12.56
C GLN A 70 -20.37 13.41 -13.67
N GLY A 71 -19.11 13.67 -13.33
CA GLY A 71 -18.00 13.75 -14.27
C GLY A 71 -16.65 13.82 -13.57
N LEU A 72 -15.60 13.37 -14.25
CA LEU A 72 -14.23 13.51 -13.78
C LEU A 72 -13.66 14.90 -14.09
N PRO A 73 -12.68 15.40 -13.30
CA PRO A 73 -11.97 16.63 -13.61
C PRO A 73 -11.33 16.58 -15.00
N VAL A 74 -11.19 17.73 -15.66
CA VAL A 74 -10.57 17.85 -17.00
C VAL A 74 -9.14 17.27 -17.03
N SER A 75 -8.40 17.40 -15.92
CA SER A 75 -7.06 16.80 -15.78
C SER A 75 -7.08 15.27 -15.87
N ALA A 76 -8.13 14.62 -15.37
CA ALA A 76 -8.28 13.17 -15.42
C ALA A 76 -8.76 12.67 -16.80
N THR A 77 -9.54 13.47 -17.53
CA THR A 77 -10.03 13.11 -18.87
C THR A 77 -9.05 13.46 -19.99
N ALA A 78 -8.10 14.36 -19.77
CA ALA A 78 -7.06 14.71 -20.76
C ALA A 78 -6.25 13.50 -21.24
N HIS A 79 -6.00 12.54 -20.36
CA HIS A 79 -5.28 11.30 -20.68
C HIS A 79 -6.22 10.12 -21.00
N ARG A 80 -7.54 10.28 -20.83
CA ARG A 80 -8.57 9.26 -21.06
C ARG A 80 -9.84 9.89 -21.63
N PRO A 81 -9.84 10.29 -22.91
CA PRO A 81 -10.97 10.97 -23.54
C PRO A 81 -12.29 10.17 -23.47
N GLU A 82 -12.19 8.84 -23.41
CA GLU A 82 -13.31 7.92 -23.25
C GLU A 82 -14.09 8.11 -21.94
N LEU A 83 -13.50 8.79 -20.93
CA LEU A 83 -14.14 9.11 -19.65
C LEU A 83 -14.94 10.42 -19.69
N ALA A 84 -14.81 11.22 -20.75
CA ALA A 84 -15.51 12.50 -20.86
C ALA A 84 -17.04 12.32 -20.89
N GLY A 85 -17.73 13.09 -20.03
CA GLY A 85 -19.18 13.05 -19.91
C GLY A 85 -19.76 11.75 -19.33
N ARG A 86 -18.92 10.93 -18.68
CA ARG A 86 -19.36 9.74 -17.95
C ARG A 86 -19.55 10.06 -16.47
N ARG A 87 -20.59 9.48 -15.86
CA ARG A 87 -20.71 9.42 -14.40
C ARG A 87 -19.69 8.41 -13.89
N PHE A 88 -19.04 8.68 -12.77
CA PHE A 88 -18.00 7.79 -12.25
C PHE A 88 -18.30 7.36 -10.82
N GLN A 89 -17.77 6.20 -10.47
CA GLN A 89 -17.67 5.72 -9.10
C GLN A 89 -16.25 5.17 -8.87
N ALA A 90 -15.70 5.46 -7.71
CA ALA A 90 -14.43 4.91 -7.26
C ALA A 90 -14.58 4.45 -5.82
N LEU A 91 -14.17 3.22 -5.53
CA LEU A 91 -14.16 2.67 -4.18
C LEU A 91 -12.89 1.88 -3.93
N GLY A 92 -12.42 1.90 -2.68
CA GLY A 92 -11.20 1.21 -2.32
C GLY A 92 -10.92 1.23 -0.83
N VAL A 93 -10.02 0.33 -0.44
CA VAL A 93 -9.35 0.33 0.86
C VAL A 93 -7.91 0.75 0.65
N SER A 94 -7.45 1.72 1.44
CA SER A 94 -6.06 2.18 1.46
C SER A 94 -5.58 2.23 2.90
N LEU A 95 -4.37 1.73 3.16
CA LEU A 95 -3.84 1.66 4.52
C LEU A 95 -2.33 1.91 4.56
N VAL A 96 -1.89 2.47 5.68
CA VAL A 96 -0.47 2.61 6.03
C VAL A 96 -0.32 2.33 7.52
N ILE A 97 0.67 1.50 7.85
CA ILE A 97 0.95 1.09 9.22
C ILE A 97 2.39 1.49 9.59
N HIS A 98 2.53 2.25 10.67
CA HIS A 98 3.80 2.65 11.25
C HIS A 98 3.99 2.00 12.62
N PRO A 99 4.74 0.88 12.70
CA PRO A 99 5.09 0.27 13.97
C PRO A 99 5.91 1.21 14.86
N HIS A 100 5.76 1.06 16.17
CA HIS A 100 6.60 1.72 17.15
C HIS A 100 8.04 1.19 17.09
N ASN A 101 8.21 -0.13 17.04
CA ASN A 101 9.52 -0.80 17.05
C ASN A 101 10.27 -0.63 15.70
N PRO A 102 11.51 -0.11 15.66
CA PRO A 102 12.31 0.02 14.43
C PRO A 102 12.57 -1.29 13.69
N TYR A 103 12.54 -2.43 14.37
CA TYR A 103 12.72 -3.74 13.75
C TYR A 103 11.46 -4.24 13.04
N ALA A 104 10.29 -3.62 13.28
CA ALA A 104 9.07 -3.87 12.54
C ALA A 104 8.95 -2.85 11.38
N PRO A 105 8.83 -3.32 10.13
CA PRO A 105 8.79 -2.45 8.95
C PRO A 105 7.48 -1.66 8.88
N THR A 106 7.52 -0.47 8.30
CA THR A 106 6.29 0.18 7.82
C THR A 106 5.74 -0.58 6.62
N SER A 107 4.42 -0.66 6.50
CA SER A 107 3.76 -1.27 5.35
C SER A 107 2.68 -0.38 4.78
N HIS A 108 2.38 -0.59 3.51
CA HIS A 108 1.28 0.03 2.80
C HIS A 108 0.54 -1.03 1.99
N ALA A 109 -0.78 -0.86 1.86
CA ALA A 109 -1.59 -1.60 0.91
C ALA A 109 -2.72 -0.75 0.36
N ASN A 110 -3.09 -1.04 -0.88
CA ASN A 110 -4.23 -0.45 -1.55
C ASN A 110 -4.94 -1.51 -2.41
N VAL A 111 -6.26 -1.53 -2.40
CA VAL A 111 -7.08 -2.22 -3.40
C VAL A 111 -8.27 -1.34 -3.75
N ARG A 112 -8.51 -1.14 -5.04
CA ARG A 112 -9.52 -0.21 -5.55
C ARG A 112 -10.16 -0.69 -6.83
N PHE A 113 -11.37 -0.19 -7.07
CA PHE A 113 -12.13 -0.37 -8.29
C PHE A 113 -12.64 0.99 -8.77
N PHE A 114 -12.55 1.21 -10.08
CA PHE A 114 -13.09 2.37 -10.75
C PHE A 114 -14.07 1.92 -11.83
N ILE A 115 -15.18 2.63 -11.98
CA ILE A 115 -16.13 2.46 -13.08
C ILE A 115 -16.67 3.81 -13.54
N ALA A 116 -16.80 3.97 -14.86
CA ALA A 116 -17.39 5.12 -15.52
C ALA A 116 -18.44 4.71 -16.55
N GLU A 117 -19.63 5.27 -16.42
CA GLU A 117 -20.83 4.85 -17.15
C GLU A 117 -21.45 6.02 -17.91
N LYS A 118 -21.96 5.71 -19.10
CA LYS A 118 -22.73 6.63 -19.93
C LYS A 118 -23.82 5.83 -20.64
N GLU A 119 -25.02 6.40 -20.70
CA GLU A 119 -26.14 5.79 -21.40
C GLU A 119 -25.79 5.53 -22.87
N GLY A 120 -26.17 4.34 -23.38
CA GLY A 120 -25.87 3.91 -24.74
C GLY A 120 -24.41 3.55 -25.02
N ALA A 121 -23.52 3.51 -24.02
CA ALA A 121 -22.13 3.12 -24.18
C ALA A 121 -21.70 2.05 -23.15
N PRO A 122 -20.80 1.12 -23.50
CA PRO A 122 -20.27 0.16 -22.53
C PRO A 122 -19.52 0.89 -21.40
N PRO A 123 -19.56 0.36 -20.16
CA PRO A 123 -18.82 0.95 -19.03
C PRO A 123 -17.32 0.81 -19.22
N VAL A 124 -16.57 1.83 -18.79
CA VAL A 124 -15.10 1.76 -18.68
C VAL A 124 -14.76 1.51 -17.24
N TRP A 125 -13.98 0.48 -16.94
CA TRP A 125 -13.65 0.10 -15.58
C TRP A 125 -12.27 -0.52 -15.50
N TRP A 126 -11.70 -0.52 -14.30
CA TRP A 126 -10.47 -1.24 -13.97
C TRP A 126 -10.32 -1.44 -12.46
N PHE A 127 -9.52 -2.44 -12.09
CA PHE A 127 -8.99 -2.59 -10.75
C PHE A 127 -7.57 -2.02 -10.67
N GLY A 128 -7.20 -1.61 -9.47
CA GLY A 128 -5.82 -1.25 -9.13
C GLY A 128 -5.53 -1.61 -7.68
N GLY A 129 -4.24 -1.67 -7.33
CA GLY A 129 -3.86 -1.98 -5.97
C GLY A 129 -2.44 -2.50 -5.84
N GLY A 130 -2.19 -3.16 -4.73
CA GLY A 130 -0.87 -3.65 -4.36
C GLY A 130 -0.62 -3.56 -2.87
N PHE A 131 0.54 -4.06 -2.45
CA PHE A 131 1.08 -3.87 -1.13
C PHE A 131 2.60 -3.83 -1.20
N ASP A 132 3.22 -3.09 -0.29
CA ASP A 132 4.67 -2.94 -0.23
C ASP A 132 5.17 -2.78 1.21
N LEU A 133 6.46 -3.12 1.41
CA LEU A 133 7.10 -3.16 2.73
C LEU A 133 8.31 -2.23 2.77
N THR A 134 8.38 -1.41 3.81
CA THR A 134 9.41 -0.40 4.04
C THR A 134 10.13 -0.69 5.36
N PRO A 135 11.18 -1.53 5.36
CA PRO A 135 11.97 -1.81 6.55
C PRO A 135 12.89 -0.66 6.93
N TYR A 136 13.21 -0.60 8.22
CA TYR A 136 14.29 0.24 8.77
C TYR A 136 15.52 -0.63 9.02
N TYR A 137 15.34 -1.79 9.63
CA TYR A 137 16.36 -2.82 9.78
C TYR A 137 15.93 -4.07 9.03
N GLY A 138 16.53 -4.31 7.86
CA GLY A 138 16.17 -5.42 6.99
C GLY A 138 16.46 -6.79 7.61
N ARG A 139 15.65 -7.79 7.22
CA ARG A 139 15.81 -9.20 7.59
C ARG A 139 15.45 -10.07 6.38
N GLU A 140 16.38 -10.93 5.96
CA GLU A 140 16.17 -11.83 4.82
C GLU A 140 14.90 -12.66 4.97
N ALA A 141 14.72 -13.34 6.10
CA ALA A 141 13.55 -14.18 6.36
C ALA A 141 12.20 -13.42 6.28
N ASP A 142 12.18 -12.13 6.65
CA ASP A 142 10.96 -11.32 6.54
C ASP A 142 10.72 -10.92 5.08
N CYS A 143 11.78 -10.58 4.34
CA CYS A 143 11.63 -10.29 2.93
C CYS A 143 11.18 -11.51 2.13
N GLU A 144 11.77 -12.68 2.39
CA GLU A 144 11.38 -13.94 1.76
C GLU A 144 9.93 -14.29 2.07
N HIS A 145 9.51 -14.15 3.32
CA HIS A 145 8.11 -14.38 3.69
C HIS A 145 7.16 -13.42 2.97
N TRP A 146 7.50 -12.13 2.91
CA TRP A 146 6.71 -11.10 2.22
C TRP A 146 6.51 -11.44 0.74
N HIS A 147 7.62 -11.69 0.03
CA HIS A 147 7.59 -11.95 -1.41
C HIS A 147 7.07 -13.34 -1.77
N ARG A 148 7.27 -14.35 -0.91
CA ARG A 148 6.62 -15.66 -1.07
C ARG A 148 5.10 -15.53 -0.99
N THR A 149 4.59 -14.83 0.02
CA THR A 149 3.14 -14.61 0.16
C THR A 149 2.57 -13.83 -1.02
N ALA A 150 3.30 -12.82 -1.52
CA ALA A 150 2.93 -12.10 -2.74
C ALA A 150 2.88 -12.99 -4.00
N ARG A 151 3.84 -13.91 -4.13
CA ARG A 151 3.89 -14.87 -5.24
C ARG A 151 2.72 -15.85 -5.18
N GLU A 152 2.47 -16.45 -4.02
CA GLU A 152 1.35 -17.36 -3.77
C GLU A 152 0.00 -16.69 -4.10
N ALA A 153 -0.15 -15.40 -3.80
CA ALA A 153 -1.36 -14.63 -4.15
C ALA A 153 -1.56 -14.46 -5.67
N CYS A 154 -0.48 -14.49 -6.45
CA CYS A 154 -0.49 -14.31 -7.91
C CYS A 154 -0.55 -15.63 -8.68
N GLU A 155 -0.07 -16.73 -8.11
CA GLU A 155 0.06 -18.04 -8.78
C GLU A 155 -1.21 -18.53 -9.50
N PRO A 156 -2.43 -18.43 -8.90
CA PRO A 156 -3.66 -18.84 -9.58
C PRO A 156 -4.00 -18.04 -10.84
N PHE A 157 -3.37 -16.87 -11.03
CA PHE A 157 -3.70 -15.92 -12.08
C PHE A 157 -2.70 -15.93 -13.24
N GLY A 158 -1.57 -16.62 -13.11
CA GLY A 158 -0.57 -16.76 -14.17
C GLY A 158 0.86 -16.68 -13.62
N ARG A 159 1.78 -17.40 -14.26
CA ARG A 159 3.20 -17.45 -13.84
C ARG A 159 3.93 -16.12 -14.01
N ASP A 160 3.44 -15.27 -14.92
CA ASP A 160 3.98 -13.96 -15.25
C ASP A 160 3.41 -12.82 -14.37
N VAL A 161 2.35 -13.09 -13.61
CA VAL A 161 1.65 -12.08 -12.80
C VAL A 161 2.53 -11.50 -11.69
N TYR A 162 3.18 -12.36 -10.89
CA TYR A 162 4.09 -11.90 -9.83
C TYR A 162 5.30 -11.13 -10.39
N PRO A 163 6.08 -11.65 -11.36
CA PRO A 163 7.20 -10.91 -11.94
C PRO A 163 6.81 -9.53 -12.49
N ARG A 164 5.66 -9.45 -13.19
CA ARG A 164 5.14 -8.19 -13.75
C ARG A 164 4.83 -7.16 -12.66
N PHE A 165 4.03 -7.54 -11.67
CA PHE A 165 3.56 -6.60 -10.64
C PHE A 165 4.60 -6.32 -9.55
N LYS A 166 5.56 -7.23 -9.34
CA LYS A 166 6.74 -6.95 -8.53
C LYS A 166 7.62 -5.90 -9.18
N LYS A 167 7.95 -6.08 -10.47
CA LYS A 167 8.73 -5.09 -11.21
C LYS A 167 8.04 -3.72 -11.21
N TRP A 168 6.72 -3.70 -11.42
CA TRP A 168 5.97 -2.44 -11.39
C TRP A 168 6.00 -1.78 -10.00
N CYS A 169 6.01 -2.57 -8.93
CA CYS A 169 6.20 -2.06 -7.57
C CYS A 169 7.56 -1.37 -7.40
N ASP A 170 8.63 -2.02 -7.86
CA ASP A 170 9.99 -1.47 -7.82
C ASP A 170 10.10 -0.16 -8.60
N ASP A 171 9.49 -0.10 -9.80
CA ASP A 171 9.51 1.08 -10.66
C ASP A 171 8.67 2.23 -10.09
N TYR A 172 7.53 1.93 -9.46
CA TYR A 172 6.59 2.93 -8.93
C TYR A 172 7.11 3.56 -7.64
N PHE A 173 7.57 2.74 -6.69
CA PHE A 173 8.00 3.20 -5.36
C PHE A 173 9.48 3.59 -5.33
N PHE A 174 9.88 4.51 -6.23
CA PHE A 174 11.26 4.96 -6.38
C PHE A 174 11.40 6.48 -6.17
N LEU A 175 12.28 6.88 -5.24
CA LEU A 175 12.60 8.28 -4.97
C LEU A 175 13.67 8.76 -5.95
N LYS A 176 13.25 9.34 -7.07
CA LYS A 176 14.17 9.77 -8.15
C LYS A 176 15.28 10.71 -7.67
N HIS A 177 14.97 11.66 -6.79
CA HIS A 177 15.95 12.62 -6.27
C HIS A 177 16.92 12.02 -5.23
N ARG A 178 16.65 10.82 -4.71
CA ARG A 178 17.55 10.06 -3.83
C ARG A 178 18.24 8.91 -4.55
N ASN A 179 17.77 8.57 -5.75
CA ASN A 179 18.14 7.35 -6.48
C ASN A 179 17.99 6.09 -5.60
N GLU A 180 16.85 5.96 -4.95
CA GLU A 180 16.62 4.96 -3.90
C GLU A 180 15.17 4.44 -3.96
N PRO A 181 14.93 3.12 -3.84
CA PRO A 181 13.58 2.61 -3.64
C PRO A 181 13.04 2.99 -2.26
N ARG A 182 11.72 3.15 -2.13
CA ARG A 182 11.06 3.47 -0.84
C ARG A 182 11.26 2.34 0.18
N GLY A 183 11.27 1.10 -0.29
CA GLY A 183 11.35 -0.11 0.51
C GLY A 183 11.76 -1.32 -0.34
N ILE A 184 11.43 -2.52 0.12
CA ILE A 184 11.77 -3.80 -0.53
C ILE A 184 10.70 -4.29 -1.53
N GLY A 185 9.77 -3.40 -1.89
CA GLY A 185 8.71 -3.66 -2.86
C GLY A 185 7.62 -4.62 -2.35
N GLY A 186 7.02 -5.33 -3.30
CA GLY A 186 5.85 -6.18 -3.10
C GLY A 186 5.09 -6.30 -4.41
N LEU A 187 3.83 -5.89 -4.45
CA LEU A 187 3.01 -5.86 -5.66
C LEU A 187 2.51 -4.45 -5.94
N PHE A 188 2.48 -4.06 -7.20
CA PHE A 188 1.76 -2.88 -7.67
C PHE A 188 1.10 -3.18 -9.02
N PHE A 189 -0.18 -2.83 -9.13
CA PHE A 189 -0.92 -2.92 -10.38
C PHE A 189 -1.92 -1.77 -10.50
N ASP A 190 -2.18 -1.37 -11.73
CA ASP A 190 -3.18 -0.40 -12.11
C ASP A 190 -3.76 -0.80 -13.47
N ASP A 191 -4.90 -0.22 -13.84
CA ASP A 191 -5.54 -0.47 -15.14
C ASP A 191 -5.84 -1.95 -15.45
N LEU A 192 -6.09 -2.75 -14.42
CA LEU A 192 -6.38 -4.17 -14.58
C LEU A 192 -7.85 -4.39 -14.98
N ASN A 193 -8.09 -4.65 -16.26
CA ASN A 193 -9.40 -5.04 -16.80
C ASN A 193 -9.32 -6.13 -17.88
N GLU A 194 -8.13 -6.48 -18.35
CA GLU A 194 -7.89 -7.36 -19.50
C GLU A 194 -8.35 -8.82 -19.29
N TRP A 195 -8.52 -9.26 -18.03
CA TRP A 195 -8.94 -10.63 -17.69
C TRP A 195 -10.45 -10.82 -17.60
N GLY A 196 -11.22 -9.76 -17.82
CA GLY A 196 -12.65 -9.72 -17.50
C GLY A 196 -12.91 -9.52 -16.01
N PHE A 197 -14.13 -9.11 -15.67
CA PHE A 197 -14.47 -8.62 -14.34
C PHE A 197 -14.24 -9.66 -13.24
N GLU A 198 -14.81 -10.87 -13.35
CA GLU A 198 -14.70 -11.91 -12.31
C GLU A 198 -13.25 -12.25 -11.95
N ARG A 199 -12.40 -12.46 -12.97
CA ARG A 199 -11.00 -12.83 -12.75
C ARG A 199 -10.18 -11.67 -12.18
N SER A 200 -10.44 -10.44 -12.65
CA SER A 200 -9.77 -9.25 -12.12
C SER A 200 -10.20 -8.96 -10.67
N PHE A 201 -11.48 -9.14 -10.35
CA PHE A 201 -11.99 -9.01 -8.99
C PHE A 201 -11.43 -10.09 -8.08
N ALA A 202 -11.39 -11.36 -8.52
CA ALA A 202 -10.76 -12.45 -7.78
C ALA A 202 -9.28 -12.17 -7.49
N PHE A 203 -8.54 -11.60 -8.45
CA PHE A 203 -7.15 -11.21 -8.23
C PHE A 203 -7.02 -10.09 -7.20
N MET A 204 -7.81 -9.03 -7.32
CA MET A 204 -7.81 -7.94 -6.34
C MET A 204 -8.13 -8.46 -4.93
N ARG A 205 -9.06 -9.42 -4.79
CA ARG A 205 -9.36 -10.07 -3.50
C ARG A 205 -8.16 -10.87 -2.98
N SER A 206 -7.52 -11.66 -3.85
CA SER A 206 -6.30 -12.40 -3.51
C SER A 206 -5.21 -11.48 -2.94
N VAL A 207 -4.96 -10.33 -3.59
CA VAL A 207 -3.98 -9.35 -3.12
C VAL A 207 -4.38 -8.71 -1.79
N GLY A 208 -5.64 -8.29 -1.65
CA GLY A 208 -6.15 -7.68 -0.41
C GLY A 208 -6.04 -8.63 0.78
N ASP A 209 -6.41 -9.90 0.60
CA ASP A 209 -6.35 -10.93 1.63
C ASP A 209 -4.90 -11.36 1.96
N ALA A 210 -4.00 -11.31 0.98
CA ALA A 210 -2.60 -11.68 1.17
C ALA A 210 -1.82 -10.66 2.02
N TYR A 211 -2.18 -9.38 1.96
CA TYR A 211 -1.47 -8.32 2.70
C TYR A 211 -1.34 -8.64 4.20
N ILE A 212 -2.45 -8.92 4.89
CA ILE A 212 -2.41 -9.12 6.35
C ILE A 212 -1.74 -10.45 6.72
N LYS A 213 -1.90 -11.48 5.87
CA LYS A 213 -1.21 -12.77 6.00
C LYS A 213 0.31 -12.63 5.88
N ALA A 214 0.78 -11.69 5.05
CA ALA A 214 2.20 -11.39 4.89
C ALA A 214 2.72 -10.48 6.02
N TYR A 215 1.93 -9.50 6.44
CA TYR A 215 2.38 -8.43 7.34
C TYR A 215 2.35 -8.83 8.82
N ARG A 216 1.22 -9.38 9.30
CA ARG A 216 1.03 -9.69 10.72
C ARG A 216 2.13 -10.61 11.27
N PRO A 217 2.56 -11.69 10.59
CA PRO A 217 3.65 -12.54 11.10
C PRO A 217 4.98 -11.81 11.21
N ILE A 218 5.27 -10.82 10.35
CA ILE A 218 6.48 -10.00 10.44
C ILE A 218 6.41 -9.14 11.69
N VAL A 219 5.29 -8.44 11.92
CA VAL A 219 5.11 -7.61 13.13
C VAL A 219 5.23 -8.46 14.39
N ALA A 220 4.56 -9.62 14.44
CA ALA A 220 4.60 -10.52 15.59
C ALA A 220 6.03 -10.95 15.96
N ARG A 221 6.88 -11.23 14.96
CA ARG A 221 8.30 -11.58 15.18
C ARG A 221 9.16 -10.42 15.67
N ARG A 222 8.75 -9.17 15.40
CA ARG A 222 9.62 -7.99 15.54
C ARG A 222 9.21 -7.03 16.63
N LYS A 223 7.91 -6.94 16.97
CA LYS A 223 7.35 -5.92 17.87
C LYS A 223 8.01 -5.87 19.26
N ASN A 224 8.53 -6.99 19.73
CA ASN A 224 9.19 -7.13 21.04
C ASN A 224 10.75 -7.12 20.97
N THR A 225 11.34 -6.83 19.81
CA THR A 225 12.81 -6.79 19.67
C THR A 225 13.36 -5.60 20.46
N PRO A 226 14.32 -5.77 21.39
CA PRO A 226 14.93 -4.65 22.09
C PRO A 226 15.60 -3.67 21.10
N PHE A 227 15.42 -2.37 21.33
CA PHE A 227 16.04 -1.31 20.52
C PHE A 227 16.44 -0.12 21.42
N GLY A 228 17.44 0.65 20.99
CA GLY A 228 17.91 1.84 21.69
C GLY A 228 17.61 3.13 20.93
N GLU A 229 18.22 4.22 21.39
CA GLU A 229 18.03 5.55 20.79
C GLU A 229 18.56 5.63 19.37
N VAL A 230 19.64 4.90 19.06
CA VAL A 230 20.24 4.86 17.71
C VAL A 230 19.24 4.32 16.69
N GLU A 231 18.60 3.19 17.01
CA GLU A 231 17.64 2.57 16.10
C GLU A 231 16.36 3.39 15.95
N ARG A 232 15.89 3.96 17.06
CA ARG A 232 14.73 4.84 17.03
C ARG A 232 15.00 6.09 16.20
N ASP A 233 16.16 6.69 16.38
CA ASP A 233 16.55 7.89 15.67
C ASP A 233 16.74 7.63 14.16
N PHE A 234 17.32 6.50 13.78
CA PHE A 234 17.39 6.07 12.38
C PHE A 234 16.00 5.79 11.79
N GLN A 235 15.09 5.16 12.54
CA GLN A 235 13.70 4.97 12.11
C GLN A 235 13.03 6.31 11.78
N LEU A 236 13.18 7.32 12.65
CA LEU A 236 12.62 8.66 12.41
C LEU A 236 13.24 9.35 11.19
N TYR A 237 14.54 9.16 10.96
CA TYR A 237 15.22 9.63 9.75
C TYR A 237 14.66 8.96 8.49
N ARG A 238 14.52 7.63 8.50
CA ARG A 238 13.97 6.84 7.38
C ARG A 238 12.50 7.15 7.11
N ARG A 239 11.70 7.41 8.14
CA ARG A 239 10.32 7.90 7.98
C ARG A 239 10.26 9.23 7.22
N GLY A 240 11.31 10.06 7.30
CA GLY A 240 11.46 11.25 6.46
C GLY A 240 11.45 10.93 4.96
N ARG A 241 12.04 9.81 4.52
CA ARG A 241 11.97 9.34 3.12
C ARG A 241 10.57 8.90 2.72
N TYR A 242 9.82 8.31 3.65
CA TYR A 242 8.42 7.96 3.42
C TYR A 242 7.58 9.21 3.14
N VAL A 243 7.79 10.28 3.92
CA VAL A 243 7.17 11.60 3.69
C VAL A 243 7.60 12.20 2.35
N GLU A 244 8.90 12.17 2.02
CA GLU A 244 9.42 12.64 0.72
C GLU A 244 8.69 11.95 -0.44
N PHE A 245 8.51 10.63 -0.39
CA PHE A 245 7.80 9.92 -1.46
C PHE A 245 6.33 10.34 -1.56
N ASN A 246 5.60 10.32 -0.45
CA ASN A 246 4.15 10.58 -0.48
C ASN A 246 3.82 12.00 -0.93
N LEU A 247 4.64 12.99 -0.55
CA LEU A 247 4.38 14.40 -0.89
C LEU A 247 4.94 14.83 -2.25
N VAL A 248 5.92 14.11 -2.81
CA VAL A 248 6.59 14.52 -4.07
C VAL A 248 6.21 13.63 -5.25
N TYR A 249 5.97 12.33 -5.03
CA TYR A 249 5.84 11.35 -6.12
C TYR A 249 4.53 10.57 -6.12
N ASP A 250 3.91 10.35 -4.95
CA ASP A 250 2.70 9.54 -4.91
C ASP A 250 1.54 10.22 -5.64
N ARG A 251 1.14 9.63 -6.77
CA ARG A 251 0.08 10.17 -7.63
C ARG A 251 -1.25 10.26 -6.90
N GLY A 252 -1.55 9.29 -6.01
CA GLY A 252 -2.78 9.26 -5.24
C GLY A 252 -2.88 10.43 -4.27
N THR A 253 -1.82 10.67 -3.50
CA THR A 253 -1.72 11.79 -2.55
C THR A 253 -1.80 13.14 -3.25
N LEU A 254 -1.00 13.34 -4.31
CA LEU A 254 -0.99 14.60 -5.06
C LEU A 254 -2.36 14.91 -5.67
N PHE A 255 -2.97 13.93 -6.34
CA PHE A 255 -4.30 14.09 -6.93
C PHE A 255 -5.34 14.42 -5.86
N GLY A 256 -5.37 13.64 -4.77
CA GLY A 256 -6.34 13.85 -3.69
C GLY A 256 -6.26 15.24 -3.06
N LEU A 257 -5.06 15.76 -2.83
CA LEU A 257 -4.87 17.12 -2.28
C LEU A 257 -5.25 18.22 -3.28
N GLN A 258 -4.93 18.04 -4.56
CA GLN A 258 -5.21 19.02 -5.61
C GLN A 258 -6.70 19.08 -5.98
N THR A 259 -7.46 17.99 -5.81
CA THR A 259 -8.88 17.91 -6.19
C THR A 259 -9.84 18.05 -5.00
N GLY A 260 -9.38 18.56 -3.85
CA GLY A 260 -10.23 18.75 -2.67
C GLY A 260 -10.73 17.46 -2.03
N GLY A 261 -9.95 16.39 -2.09
CA GLY A 261 -10.19 15.18 -1.30
C GLY A 261 -10.09 15.47 0.21
N ARG A 262 -10.56 14.53 1.05
CA ARG A 262 -10.52 14.69 2.51
C ARG A 262 -9.08 14.63 3.01
N THR A 263 -8.48 15.80 3.27
CA THR A 263 -7.07 15.97 3.65
C THR A 263 -6.63 15.03 4.77
N GLU A 264 -7.38 14.95 5.87
CA GLU A 264 -7.06 14.09 7.01
C GLU A 264 -7.04 12.58 6.66
N SER A 265 -7.86 12.15 5.70
CA SER A 265 -7.83 10.76 5.21
C SER A 265 -6.64 10.49 4.29
N ILE A 266 -6.20 11.49 3.54
CA ILE A 266 -5.05 11.39 2.62
C ILE A 266 -3.74 11.39 3.41
N LEU A 267 -3.59 12.35 4.33
CA LEU A 267 -2.40 12.54 5.14
C LEU A 267 -2.31 11.58 6.34
N MET A 268 -3.33 10.74 6.56
CA MET A 268 -3.23 9.58 7.47
C MET A 268 -1.98 8.74 7.17
N SER A 269 -1.60 8.64 5.89
CA SER A 269 -0.41 7.93 5.43
C SER A 269 0.91 8.46 5.97
N LEU A 270 0.94 9.67 6.54
CA LEU A 270 2.15 10.25 7.08
C LEU A 270 2.46 9.69 8.49
N PRO A 271 3.72 9.36 8.77
CA PRO A 271 4.15 8.90 10.09
C PRO A 271 3.92 9.96 11.18
N PRO A 272 3.78 9.55 12.45
CA PRO A 272 3.51 10.47 13.56
C PRO A 272 4.70 11.39 13.85
N LEU A 273 5.93 10.90 13.66
CA LEU A 273 7.17 11.62 13.89
C LEU A 273 8.20 11.29 12.80
N VAL A 274 8.97 12.31 12.42
CA VAL A 274 10.06 12.22 11.44
C VAL A 274 11.22 13.13 11.83
N LYS A 275 12.42 12.82 11.33
CA LYS A 275 13.60 13.68 11.44
C LYS A 275 14.22 13.86 10.07
N TRP A 276 14.75 15.06 9.81
CA TRP A 276 15.61 15.33 8.66
C TRP A 276 17.01 15.71 9.14
N ARG A 277 18.02 15.27 8.38
CA ARG A 277 19.42 15.57 8.65
C ARG A 277 20.10 16.00 7.37
N TYR A 278 20.91 17.05 7.47
CA TYR A 278 21.72 17.53 6.35
C TYR A 278 22.86 16.55 6.05
N ASP A 279 22.96 16.14 4.78
CA ASP A 279 23.99 15.22 4.23
C ASP A 279 24.32 14.00 5.09
N TRP A 280 23.32 13.46 5.81
CA TRP A 280 23.52 12.26 6.61
C TRP A 280 23.73 11.04 5.73
N ARG A 281 24.70 10.21 6.10
CA ARG A 281 24.99 8.91 5.50
C ARG A 281 25.21 7.89 6.61
N PRO A 282 24.81 6.62 6.40
CA PRO A 282 25.10 5.59 7.37
C PRO A 282 26.62 5.36 7.46
N THR A 283 27.11 5.04 8.65
CA THR A 283 28.49 4.61 8.85
C THR A 283 28.67 3.22 8.23
N ALA A 284 29.74 3.04 7.44
CA ALA A 284 30.01 1.74 6.80
C ALA A 284 30.12 0.62 7.84
N GLY A 285 29.57 -0.56 7.52
CA GLY A 285 29.59 -1.73 8.40
C GLY A 285 28.56 -1.71 9.54
N THR A 286 27.65 -0.73 9.59
CA THR A 286 26.52 -0.74 10.54
C THR A 286 25.26 -1.33 9.93
N ALA A 287 24.28 -1.66 10.77
CA ALA A 287 22.99 -2.19 10.31
C ALA A 287 22.18 -1.15 9.51
N GLU A 288 22.41 0.15 9.76
CA GLU A 288 21.85 1.23 8.94
C GLU A 288 22.45 1.22 7.53
N ALA A 289 23.75 0.98 7.37
CA ALA A 289 24.38 0.86 6.06
C ALA A 289 23.86 -0.38 5.30
N GLU A 290 23.69 -1.50 6.01
CA GLU A 290 23.16 -2.73 5.41
C GLU A 290 21.79 -2.50 4.77
N LEU A 291 20.91 -1.69 5.37
CA LEU A 291 19.62 -1.33 4.76
C LEU A 291 19.81 -0.82 3.32
N TYR A 292 20.71 0.14 3.13
CA TYR A 292 20.95 0.75 1.82
C TYR A 292 21.68 -0.18 0.87
N GLU A 293 22.72 -0.86 1.35
CA GLU A 293 23.59 -1.70 0.52
C GLU A 293 22.89 -2.97 0.01
N LYS A 294 21.99 -3.52 0.82
CA LYS A 294 21.41 -4.85 0.59
C LYS A 294 19.92 -4.85 0.29
N TYR A 295 19.14 -4.05 1.03
CA TYR A 295 17.67 -4.12 0.95
C TYR A 295 17.08 -3.05 0.05
N LEU A 296 17.65 -1.85 0.00
CA LEU A 296 17.19 -0.76 -0.86
C LEU A 296 17.92 -0.75 -2.21
N GLN A 297 17.97 -1.92 -2.85
CA GLN A 297 18.54 -2.13 -4.16
C GLN A 297 17.43 -2.43 -5.18
N PRO A 298 17.58 -2.03 -6.46
CA PRO A 298 16.62 -2.34 -7.52
C PRO A 298 16.79 -3.80 -7.98
N ARG A 299 16.70 -4.75 -7.04
CA ARG A 299 16.95 -6.19 -7.25
C ARG A 299 15.95 -7.01 -6.44
N ASP A 300 15.84 -8.30 -6.75
CA ASP A 300 15.11 -9.22 -5.89
C ASP A 300 15.75 -9.26 -4.51
N CYS A 301 14.92 -9.51 -3.50
CA CYS A 301 15.41 -9.57 -2.15
C CYS A 301 16.56 -10.57 -2.01
N PRO A 302 17.53 -10.27 -1.13
CA PRO A 302 18.62 -11.19 -0.87
C PRO A 302 18.01 -12.51 -0.40
N THR A 303 18.13 -13.53 -1.24
CA THR A 303 17.88 -14.92 -0.85
C THR A 303 19.24 -15.50 -0.45
N PRO A 304 19.32 -16.30 0.62
CA PRO A 304 20.41 -17.24 0.78
C PRO A 304 20.50 -18.06 -0.51
N SER A 305 21.72 -18.30 -0.96
CA SER A 305 22.12 -18.93 -2.22
C SER A 305 21.70 -20.41 -2.39
N TYR A 306 20.56 -20.83 -1.84
CA TYR A 306 20.06 -22.20 -1.86
C TYR A 306 19.18 -22.58 -3.07
N ILE A 307 19.05 -21.71 -4.08
CA ILE A 307 18.44 -22.08 -5.36
C ILE A 307 19.51 -22.11 -6.46
N ALA A 308 20.57 -22.89 -6.23
CA ALA A 308 21.20 -23.59 -7.34
C ALA A 308 20.39 -24.86 -7.56
N SER A 309 19.46 -24.82 -8.52
CA SER A 309 18.87 -26.06 -9.03
C SER A 309 19.98 -26.83 -9.76
N PRO A 310 20.22 -28.12 -9.47
CA PRO A 310 21.06 -28.93 -10.34
C PRO A 310 20.34 -29.12 -11.68
N SER A 311 21.17 -29.09 -12.73
CA SER A 311 20.88 -29.37 -14.14
C SER A 311 19.91 -30.52 -14.40
#